data_AF-A0A9P8QFB9-F1
#
_entry.id   AF-A0A9P8QFB9-F1
#
_cell.length_a   1.000
_cell.length_b   1.000
_cell.length_c   1.000
_cell.angle_alpha   90.00
_cell.angle_beta   90.00
_cell.angle_gamma   90.00
#
_symmetry.space_group_name_H-M   'P 1'
#
loop_
_entity.id
_entity.type
_entity.pdbx_description
1 polymer ?
#
loop_
_entity_poly.entity_id
_entity_poly.type
_entity_poly.pdbx_seq_one_letter_code
_entity_poly.pdbx_strand_id
1 'polypeptide(L)'
;KHLGRIAVGLGSPYLKFIMQELKTALTRGPQIHILSFTIHYLLVVMDGVLSQGDLDECAGYVIDTVMNDIFGAASEEKEAEGYNKKMKEIKHNKSYDTAELLASKMLLQNFSQILNPIRLLLREKLAFKVQKRLDELLRRVSIGLQKNAEASSTNSILLCHEIYNQSLVQEEEKVRRETESEDHFLVKLDSKPQKTQMEYTLYSK
;
A
#
# COMPACT_ATOMS: atom_id res chain seq x y z
N LYS A 1 0.77 -10.39 -25.82
CA LYS A 1 -0.21 -10.58 -26.92
C LYS A 1 -1.06 -11.84 -26.75
N HIS A 2 -0.49 -13.05 -26.67
CA HIS A 2 -1.28 -14.29 -26.47
C HIS A 2 -2.03 -14.30 -25.13
N LEU A 3 -1.34 -13.95 -24.03
CA LEU A 3 -1.96 -13.91 -22.69
C LEU A 3 -3.18 -12.97 -22.63
N GLY A 4 -3.13 -11.81 -23.28
CA GLY A 4 -4.28 -10.90 -23.33
C GLY A 4 -5.50 -11.48 -24.06
N ARG A 5 -5.29 -12.22 -25.15
CA ARG A 5 -6.40 -12.91 -25.85
C ARG A 5 -7.00 -14.03 -25.00
N ILE A 6 -6.14 -14.77 -24.31
CA ILE A 6 -6.57 -15.84 -23.40
C ILE A 6 -7.38 -15.24 -22.24
N ALA A 7 -6.88 -14.16 -21.62
CA ALA A 7 -7.58 -13.48 -20.53
C ALA A 7 -8.95 -12.93 -20.95
N VAL A 8 -9.05 -12.34 -22.16
CA VAL A 8 -10.35 -11.91 -22.72
C VAL A 8 -11.28 -13.09 -22.98
N GLY A 9 -10.76 -14.23 -23.47
CA GLY A 9 -11.57 -15.43 -23.70
C GLY A 9 -12.05 -16.12 -22.42
N LEU A 10 -11.27 -16.05 -21.34
CA LEU A 10 -11.62 -16.61 -20.03
C LEU A 10 -12.56 -15.69 -19.23
N GLY A 11 -12.39 -14.37 -19.35
CA GLY A 11 -13.18 -13.37 -18.63
C GLY A 11 -12.63 -13.00 -17.24
N SER A 12 -13.32 -12.07 -16.58
CA SER A 12 -12.97 -11.52 -15.25
C SER A 12 -12.73 -12.58 -14.15
N PRO A 13 -13.53 -13.66 -14.01
CA PRO A 13 -13.38 -14.60 -12.90
C PRO A 13 -12.01 -15.26 -12.79
N TYR A 14 -11.32 -15.42 -13.93
CA TYR A 14 -9.98 -16.01 -13.98
C TYR A 14 -8.86 -15.00 -13.77
N LEU A 15 -9.17 -13.70 -13.71
CA LEU A 15 -8.18 -12.65 -13.59
C LEU A 15 -7.39 -12.76 -12.29
N LYS A 16 -8.05 -13.08 -11.18
CA LYS A 16 -7.40 -13.35 -9.89
C LYS A 16 -6.35 -14.44 -10.01
N PHE A 17 -6.69 -15.57 -10.63
CA PHE A 17 -5.77 -16.68 -10.84
C PHE A 17 -4.59 -16.25 -11.71
N ILE A 18 -4.84 -15.57 -12.83
CA ILE A 18 -3.78 -15.07 -13.72
C ILE A 18 -2.84 -14.12 -12.96
N MET A 19 -3.37 -13.16 -12.18
CA MET A 19 -2.57 -12.20 -11.42
C MET A 19 -1.73 -12.89 -10.33
N GLN A 20 -2.31 -13.88 -9.65
CA GLN A 20 -1.61 -14.68 -8.65
C GLN A 20 -0.45 -15.47 -9.27
N GLU A 21 -0.69 -16.18 -10.38
CA GLU A 21 0.34 -16.97 -11.07
C GLU A 21 1.44 -16.09 -11.68
N LEU A 22 1.10 -14.89 -12.17
CA LEU A 22 2.11 -13.94 -12.64
C LEU A 22 3.00 -13.47 -11.48
N LYS A 23 2.42 -13.19 -10.31
CA LYS A 23 3.16 -12.75 -9.12
C LYS A 23 4.08 -13.86 -8.58
N THR A 24 3.67 -15.12 -8.63
CA THR A 24 4.50 -16.26 -8.20
C THR A 24 5.60 -16.58 -9.22
N ALA A 25 5.36 -16.38 -10.52
CA ALA A 25 6.34 -16.65 -11.57
C ALA A 25 7.41 -15.57 -11.70
N LEU A 26 7.08 -14.30 -11.47
CA LEU A 26 7.95 -13.14 -11.72
C LEU A 26 8.37 -12.45 -10.42
N THR A 27 9.35 -13.04 -9.74
CA THR A 27 9.67 -12.69 -8.34
C THR A 27 10.92 -11.83 -8.14
N ARG A 28 11.85 -11.74 -9.11
CA ARG A 28 13.18 -11.14 -8.86
C ARG A 28 13.72 -10.26 -9.99
N GLY A 29 14.34 -9.15 -9.60
CA GLY A 29 15.12 -8.27 -10.47
C GLY A 29 14.30 -7.73 -11.66
N PRO A 30 14.82 -7.81 -12.90
CA PRO A 30 14.14 -7.30 -14.09
C PRO A 30 12.74 -7.88 -14.32
N GLN A 31 12.45 -9.07 -13.78
CA GLN A 31 11.15 -9.73 -13.91
C GLN A 31 10.02 -8.95 -13.23
N ILE A 32 10.32 -8.16 -12.18
CA ILE A 32 9.32 -7.35 -11.48
C ILE A 32 8.80 -6.23 -12.40
N HIS A 33 9.66 -5.70 -13.29
CA HIS A 33 9.23 -4.72 -14.29
C HIS A 33 8.37 -5.34 -15.38
N ILE A 34 8.73 -6.55 -15.80
CA ILE A 34 7.93 -7.34 -16.76
C ILE A 34 6.56 -7.62 -16.14
N LEU A 35 6.49 -7.93 -14.84
CA LEU A 35 5.24 -8.15 -14.12
C LEU A 35 4.35 -6.90 -14.16
N SER A 36 4.85 -5.73 -13.72
CA SER A 36 4.07 -4.49 -13.76
C SER A 36 3.57 -4.15 -15.18
N PHE A 37 4.45 -4.27 -16.18
CA PHE A 37 4.08 -4.04 -17.57
C PHE A 37 3.01 -5.03 -18.08
N THR A 38 3.14 -6.30 -17.72
CA THR A 38 2.20 -7.35 -18.12
C THR A 38 0.83 -7.15 -17.48
N ILE A 39 0.78 -6.82 -16.18
CA ILE A 39 -0.47 -6.51 -15.48
C ILE A 39 -1.15 -5.30 -16.12
N HIS A 40 -0.41 -4.22 -16.37
CA HIS A 40 -0.94 -3.05 -17.07
C HIS A 40 -1.54 -3.42 -18.43
N TYR A 41 -0.78 -4.17 -19.24
CA TYR A 41 -1.23 -4.61 -20.56
C TYR A 41 -2.51 -5.46 -20.49
N LEU A 42 -2.63 -6.37 -19.51
CA LEU A 42 -3.83 -7.18 -19.33
C LEU A 42 -5.04 -6.33 -19.00
N LEU A 43 -4.93 -5.40 -18.06
CA LEU A 43 -6.03 -4.53 -17.68
C LEU A 43 -6.48 -3.65 -18.84
N VAL A 44 -5.55 -3.10 -19.63
CA VAL A 44 -5.89 -2.30 -20.83
C VAL A 44 -6.60 -3.14 -21.90
N VAL A 45 -6.15 -4.36 -22.15
CA VAL A 45 -6.80 -5.25 -23.14
C VAL A 45 -8.18 -5.70 -22.67
N MET A 46 -8.36 -5.87 -21.36
CA MET A 46 -9.63 -6.29 -20.78
C MET A 46 -10.58 -5.14 -20.44
N ASP A 47 -10.15 -3.87 -20.51
CA ASP A 47 -10.97 -2.71 -20.10
C ASP A 47 -12.34 -2.66 -20.79
N GLY A 48 -12.41 -3.07 -22.06
CA GLY A 48 -13.66 -3.14 -22.84
C GLY A 48 -14.62 -4.27 -22.44
N VAL A 49 -14.16 -5.26 -21.67
CA VAL A 49 -14.98 -6.38 -21.17
C VAL A 49 -15.15 -6.37 -19.64
N LEU A 50 -14.38 -5.54 -18.93
CA LEU A 50 -14.45 -5.42 -17.48
C LEU A 50 -15.62 -4.53 -17.04
N SER A 51 -16.48 -5.13 -16.23
CA SER A 51 -17.55 -4.44 -15.49
C SER A 51 -17.03 -3.90 -14.16
N GLN A 52 -17.86 -3.11 -13.49
CA GLN A 52 -17.53 -2.60 -12.17
C GLN A 52 -17.51 -3.74 -11.14
N GLY A 53 -16.50 -3.77 -10.27
CA GLY A 53 -16.30 -4.80 -9.24
C GLY A 53 -15.54 -6.04 -9.71
N ASP A 54 -15.35 -6.22 -11.03
CA ASP A 54 -14.63 -7.36 -11.61
C ASP A 54 -13.16 -7.44 -11.19
N LEU A 55 -12.59 -6.33 -10.72
CA LEU A 55 -11.19 -6.26 -10.27
C LEU A 55 -11.04 -6.49 -8.77
N ASP A 56 -12.10 -6.46 -7.97
CA ASP A 56 -12.01 -6.41 -6.51
C ASP A 56 -11.29 -7.64 -5.91
N GLU A 57 -11.54 -8.83 -6.48
CA GLU A 57 -10.86 -10.04 -6.02
C GLU A 57 -9.36 -10.09 -6.33
N CYS A 58 -8.92 -9.35 -7.36
CA CYS A 58 -7.52 -9.32 -7.79
C CYS A 58 -6.81 -8.01 -7.44
N ALA A 59 -7.54 -7.00 -6.94
CA ALA A 59 -7.06 -5.65 -6.67
C ALA A 59 -5.85 -5.66 -5.73
N GLY A 60 -5.84 -6.53 -4.72
CA GLY A 60 -4.69 -6.72 -3.83
C GLY A 60 -3.39 -7.08 -4.57
N TYR A 61 -3.44 -8.00 -5.54
CA TYR A 61 -2.26 -8.37 -6.32
C TYR A 61 -1.79 -7.24 -7.23
N VAL A 62 -2.72 -6.48 -7.80
CA VAL A 62 -2.43 -5.34 -8.68
C VAL A 62 -1.79 -4.22 -7.87
N ILE A 63 -2.40 -3.80 -6.75
CA ILE A 63 -1.87 -2.70 -5.94
C ILE A 63 -0.52 -3.06 -5.33
N ASP A 64 -0.31 -4.30 -4.88
CA ASP A 64 1.00 -4.76 -4.39
C ASP A 64 2.08 -4.61 -5.46
N THR A 65 1.76 -4.96 -6.71
CA THR A 65 2.70 -4.83 -7.84
C THR A 65 2.99 -3.36 -8.13
N VAL A 66 1.97 -2.50 -8.12
CA VAL A 66 2.11 -1.05 -8.32
C VAL A 66 2.99 -0.44 -7.22
N MET A 67 2.73 -0.79 -5.95
CA MET A 67 3.49 -0.29 -4.81
C MET A 67 4.95 -0.75 -4.86
N ASN A 68 5.20 -2.02 -5.21
CA ASN A 68 6.56 -2.53 -5.37
C ASN A 68 7.31 -1.86 -6.53
N ASP A 69 6.65 -1.58 -7.65
CA ASP A 69 7.28 -0.93 -8.81
C ASP A 69 7.57 0.57 -8.62
N ILE A 70 6.77 1.27 -7.79
CA ILE A 70 6.93 2.71 -7.52
C ILE A 70 7.83 2.98 -6.30
N PHE A 71 7.73 2.15 -5.26
CA PHE A 71 8.39 2.39 -3.96
C PHE A 71 9.33 1.28 -3.51
N GLY A 72 9.23 0.08 -4.09
CA GLY A 72 10.04 -1.07 -3.70
C GLY A 72 11.36 -1.17 -4.45
N ALA A 73 12.00 -2.35 -4.36
CA ALA A 73 13.30 -2.64 -4.95
C ALA A 73 13.37 -2.36 -6.46
N ALA A 74 12.26 -2.55 -7.17
CA ALA A 74 12.15 -2.22 -8.58
C ALA A 74 12.37 -0.71 -8.85
N SER A 75 11.93 0.18 -7.96
CA SER A 75 12.22 1.60 -8.11
C SER A 75 13.71 1.91 -7.91
N GLU A 76 14.38 1.21 -6.99
CA GLU A 76 15.81 1.40 -6.71
C GLU A 76 16.67 0.89 -7.88
N GLU A 77 16.29 -0.23 -8.50
CA GLU A 77 16.94 -0.77 -9.71
C GLU A 77 16.85 0.19 -10.91
N LYS A 78 15.74 0.93 -11.05
CA LYS A 78 15.59 1.99 -12.06
C LYS A 78 16.51 3.19 -11.81
N GLU A 79 16.84 3.46 -10.54
CA GLU A 79 17.66 4.59 -10.13
C GLU A 79 19.16 4.28 -10.12
N ALA A 80 19.53 3.00 -9.94
CA ALA A 80 20.91 2.56 -10.05
C ALA A 80 21.43 2.79 -11.48
N GLU A 81 22.40 3.69 -11.60
CA GLU A 81 22.97 4.14 -12.87
C GLU A 81 23.57 2.96 -13.67
N GLY A 82 22.82 2.46 -14.64
CA GLY A 82 23.29 1.39 -15.55
C GLY A 82 22.17 0.70 -16.35
N TYR A 83 20.93 0.71 -15.85
CA TYR A 83 19.80 -0.01 -16.46
C TYR A 83 18.93 0.81 -17.42
N ASN A 84 19.22 2.11 -17.59
CA ASN A 84 18.39 3.06 -18.33
C ASN A 84 18.31 2.88 -19.86
N LYS A 85 19.00 1.89 -20.47
CA LYS A 85 19.15 1.82 -21.94
C LYS A 85 18.66 0.56 -22.65
N LYS A 86 18.25 -0.52 -21.97
CA LYS A 86 18.05 -1.82 -22.67
C LYS A 86 16.62 -2.26 -22.98
N MET A 87 15.58 -1.82 -22.27
CA MET A 87 14.21 -2.31 -22.52
C MET A 87 13.14 -1.22 -22.44
N LYS A 88 12.21 -1.20 -23.41
CA LYS A 88 11.08 -0.24 -23.49
C LYS A 88 10.18 -0.27 -22.25
N GLU A 89 10.13 -1.42 -21.58
CA GLU A 89 9.37 -1.68 -20.36
C GLU A 89 9.92 -0.94 -19.14
N ILE A 90 11.24 -0.65 -19.11
CA ILE A 90 11.90 0.10 -18.03
C ILE A 90 11.65 1.61 -18.17
N LYS A 91 11.43 2.09 -19.41
CA LYS A 91 11.32 3.53 -19.71
C LYS A 91 9.92 4.12 -19.47
N HIS A 92 8.87 3.30 -19.50
CA HIS A 92 7.49 3.76 -19.27
C HIS A 92 6.98 3.15 -17.98
N ASN A 93 7.07 3.89 -16.87
CA ASN A 93 6.42 3.51 -15.63
C ASN A 93 4.90 3.63 -15.81
N LYS A 94 4.26 2.50 -16.15
CA LYS A 94 2.81 2.38 -16.33
C LYS A 94 2.06 2.02 -15.05
N SER A 95 2.76 1.91 -13.93
CA SER A 95 2.17 1.59 -12.63
C SER A 95 1.19 2.68 -12.16
N TYR A 96 1.46 3.96 -12.48
CA TYR A 96 0.53 5.06 -12.23
C TYR A 96 -0.76 4.95 -13.05
N ASP A 97 -0.64 4.65 -14.35
CA ASP A 97 -1.79 4.45 -15.24
C ASP A 97 -2.59 3.20 -14.81
N THR A 98 -1.91 2.19 -14.27
CA THR A 98 -2.52 0.97 -13.72
C THR A 98 -3.33 1.24 -12.47
N ALA A 99 -2.81 2.06 -11.54
CA ALA A 99 -3.54 2.49 -10.35
C ALA A 99 -4.80 3.30 -10.70
N GLU A 100 -4.69 4.17 -11.70
CA GLU A 100 -5.82 4.95 -12.23
C GLU A 100 -6.91 4.04 -12.80
N LEU A 101 -6.54 3.04 -13.61
CA LEU A 101 -7.47 2.08 -14.19
C LEU A 101 -8.10 1.15 -13.15
N LEU A 102 -7.34 0.74 -12.12
CA LEU A 102 -7.87 -0.04 -11.01
C LEU A 102 -8.93 0.75 -10.23
N ALA A 103 -8.63 2.01 -9.89
CA ALA A 103 -9.53 2.88 -9.15
C ALA A 103 -10.82 3.22 -9.91
N SER A 104 -10.81 3.20 -11.25
CA SER A 104 -12.01 3.49 -12.04
C SER A 104 -13.00 2.33 -12.15
N LYS A 105 -12.58 1.09 -11.87
CA LYS A 105 -13.41 -0.12 -12.03
C LYS A 105 -13.73 -0.84 -10.72
N MET A 106 -13.03 -0.55 -9.62
CA MET A 106 -13.30 -1.16 -8.31
C MET A 106 -14.62 -0.68 -7.69
N LEU A 107 -15.21 -1.49 -6.80
CA LEU A 107 -16.25 -1.00 -5.89
C LEU A 107 -15.63 -0.15 -4.78
N LEU A 108 -16.30 0.94 -4.40
CA LEU A 108 -15.80 1.85 -3.37
C LEU A 108 -15.71 1.21 -1.99
N GLN A 109 -16.51 0.17 -1.73
CA GLN A 109 -16.48 -0.61 -0.49
C GLN A 109 -15.13 -1.34 -0.30
N ASN A 110 -14.48 -1.73 -1.40
CA ASN A 110 -13.21 -2.45 -1.39
C ASN A 110 -12.00 -1.52 -1.55
N PHE A 111 -12.22 -0.20 -1.59
CA PHE A 111 -11.16 0.79 -1.81
C PHE A 111 -10.10 0.82 -0.70
N SER A 112 -10.43 0.29 0.48
CA SER A 112 -9.47 0.06 1.57
C SER A 112 -8.25 -0.76 1.12
N GLN A 113 -8.40 -1.66 0.14
CA GLN A 113 -7.28 -2.43 -0.43
C GLN A 113 -6.23 -1.53 -1.10
N ILE A 114 -6.64 -0.42 -1.72
CA ILE A 114 -5.71 0.57 -2.29
C ILE A 114 -5.07 1.42 -1.19
N LEU A 115 -5.85 1.83 -0.20
CA LEU A 115 -5.40 2.76 0.84
C LEU A 115 -4.47 2.12 1.88
N ASN A 116 -4.68 0.84 2.22
CA ASN A 116 -3.90 0.13 3.23
C ASN A 116 -2.38 0.14 2.97
N PRO A 117 -1.87 -0.23 1.78
CA PRO A 117 -0.43 -0.19 1.53
C PRO A 117 0.12 1.25 1.51
N ILE A 118 -0.67 2.24 1.08
CA ILE A 118 -0.28 3.66 1.12
C ILE A 118 -0.14 4.14 2.58
N ARG A 119 -1.07 3.74 3.45
CA ARG A 119 -1.00 4.06 4.88
C ARG A 119 0.18 3.41 5.56
N LEU A 120 0.48 2.15 5.21
CA LEU A 120 1.65 1.46 5.73
C LEU A 120 2.93 2.21 5.35
N LEU A 121 3.04 2.67 4.10
CA LEU A 121 4.16 3.48 3.64
C LEU A 121 4.26 4.83 4.40
N LEU A 122 3.14 5.50 4.66
CA LEU A 122 3.09 6.77 5.40
C LEU A 122 3.44 6.65 6.90
N ARG A 123 3.47 5.43 7.45
CA ARG A 123 3.95 5.19 8.83
C ARG A 123 5.47 5.28 8.95
N GLU A 124 6.19 5.14 7.84
CA GLU A 124 7.65 5.23 7.79
C GLU A 124 8.13 6.66 7.48
N LYS A 125 9.40 6.95 7.75
CA LYS A 125 10.02 8.22 7.38
C LYS A 125 10.33 8.22 5.88
N LEU A 126 9.56 9.00 5.12
CA LEU A 126 9.71 9.09 3.66
C LEU A 126 10.67 10.21 3.25
N ALA A 127 11.55 9.90 2.30
CA ALA A 127 12.36 10.90 1.62
C ALA A 127 11.48 11.78 0.71
N PHE A 128 11.88 13.04 0.49
CA PHE A 128 11.13 14.01 -0.32
C PHE A 128 10.81 13.51 -1.75
N LYS A 129 11.74 12.75 -2.36
CA LYS A 129 11.54 12.16 -3.69
C LYS A 129 10.41 11.11 -3.69
N VAL A 130 10.33 10.32 -2.62
CA VAL A 130 9.28 9.31 -2.42
C VAL A 130 7.93 9.98 -2.16
N GLN A 131 7.91 11.07 -1.40
CA GLN A 131 6.70 11.89 -1.21
C GLN A 131 6.12 12.39 -2.53
N LYS A 132 6.95 12.95 -3.42
CA LYS A 132 6.48 13.39 -4.75
C LYS A 132 5.87 12.26 -5.59
N ARG A 133 6.41 11.04 -5.49
CA ARG A 133 5.83 9.87 -6.17
C ARG A 133 4.50 9.46 -5.56
N LEU A 134 4.39 9.54 -4.24
CA LEU A 134 3.16 9.29 -3.54
C LEU A 134 2.08 10.31 -3.91
N ASP A 135 2.42 11.59 -3.99
CA ASP A 135 1.51 12.65 -4.44
C ASP A 135 0.98 12.37 -5.85
N GLU A 136 1.86 11.97 -6.78
CA GLU A 136 1.44 11.59 -8.14
C GLU A 136 0.57 10.33 -8.14
N LEU A 137 0.87 9.32 -7.33
CA LEU A 137 0.04 8.11 -7.20
C LEU A 137 -1.36 8.47 -6.68
N LEU A 138 -1.46 9.26 -5.62
CA LEU A 138 -2.73 9.71 -5.06
C LEU A 138 -3.52 10.56 -6.05
N ARG A 139 -2.85 11.44 -6.80
CA ARG A 139 -3.47 12.23 -7.87
C ARG A 139 -4.08 11.33 -8.95
N ARG A 140 -3.37 10.26 -9.35
CA ARG A 140 -3.82 9.30 -10.35
C ARG A 140 -4.97 8.44 -9.87
N VAL A 141 -4.92 7.97 -8.63
CA VAL A 141 -6.02 7.27 -7.98
C VAL A 141 -7.25 8.17 -7.92
N SER A 142 -7.09 9.46 -7.59
CA SER A 142 -8.19 10.43 -7.57
C SER A 142 -8.82 10.66 -8.95
N ILE A 143 -8.02 10.68 -10.03
CA ILE A 143 -8.54 10.72 -11.41
C ILE A 143 -9.32 9.45 -11.74
N GLY A 144 -8.81 8.28 -11.34
CA GLY A 144 -9.50 7.01 -11.53
C GLY A 144 -10.85 6.97 -10.79
N LEU A 145 -10.86 7.46 -9.54
CA LEU A 145 -12.05 7.56 -8.72
C LEU A 145 -13.12 8.47 -9.36
N GLN A 146 -12.73 9.60 -9.97
CA GLN A 146 -13.66 10.48 -10.68
C GLN A 146 -14.32 9.82 -11.90
N LYS A 147 -13.65 8.84 -12.52
CA LYS A 147 -14.18 8.05 -13.64
C LYS A 147 -15.03 6.87 -13.18
N ASN A 148 -15.02 6.55 -11.90
CA ASN A 148 -15.74 5.43 -11.34
C ASN A 148 -17.25 5.69 -11.33
N ALA A 149 -18.05 4.70 -11.74
CA ALA A 149 -19.50 4.85 -11.80
C ALA A 149 -20.15 5.05 -10.42
N GLU A 150 -19.52 4.58 -9.33
CA GLU A 150 -19.99 4.80 -7.96
C GLU A 150 -19.61 6.17 -7.38
N ALA A 151 -18.81 6.98 -8.09
CA ALA A 151 -18.36 8.28 -7.57
C ALA A 151 -19.51 9.24 -7.22
N SER A 152 -20.61 9.18 -7.99
CA SER A 152 -21.81 9.99 -7.78
C SER A 152 -22.81 9.38 -6.80
N SER A 153 -22.52 8.21 -6.24
CA SER A 153 -23.40 7.50 -5.31
C SER A 153 -23.11 7.85 -3.85
N THR A 154 -23.99 7.44 -2.93
CA THR A 154 -23.76 7.56 -1.47
C THR A 154 -22.49 6.85 -1.01
N ASN A 155 -22.00 5.85 -1.78
CA ASN A 155 -20.78 5.12 -1.45
C ASN A 155 -19.53 6.02 -1.42
N SER A 156 -19.50 7.13 -2.17
CA SER A 156 -18.39 8.08 -2.10
C SER A 156 -18.37 8.85 -0.77
N ILE A 157 -19.54 9.20 -0.23
CA ILE A 157 -19.65 9.84 1.09
C ILE A 157 -19.26 8.85 2.19
N LEU A 158 -19.69 7.59 2.08
CA LEU A 158 -19.31 6.54 3.01
C LEU A 158 -17.79 6.32 3.02
N LEU A 159 -17.16 6.30 1.85
CA LEU A 159 -15.71 6.22 1.73
C LEU A 159 -15.01 7.42 2.40
N CYS A 160 -15.48 8.65 2.17
CA CYS A 160 -14.93 9.84 2.83
C CYS A 160 -15.04 9.76 4.35
N HIS A 161 -16.20 9.31 4.86
CA HIS A 161 -16.42 9.12 6.29
C HIS A 161 -15.53 8.02 6.88
N GLU A 162 -15.34 6.91 6.16
CA GLU A 162 -14.44 5.83 6.56
C GLU A 162 -12.98 6.33 6.64
N ILE A 163 -12.52 7.06 5.62
CA ILE A 163 -11.18 7.65 5.59
C ILE A 163 -10.98 8.62 6.76
N TYR A 164 -11.98 9.47 7.03
CA TYR A 164 -11.94 10.41 8.15
C TYR A 164 -11.81 9.70 9.50
N ASN A 165 -12.68 8.73 9.78
CA ASN A 165 -12.62 7.98 11.04
C ASN A 165 -11.30 7.21 11.20
N GLN A 166 -10.79 6.65 10.12
CA GLN A 166 -9.50 5.94 10.14
C GLN A 166 -8.31 6.88 10.39
N SER A 167 -8.40 8.17 10.02
CA SER A 167 -7.37 9.16 10.37
C SER A 167 -7.35 9.50 11.87
N LEU A 168 -8.53 9.60 12.50
CA LEU A 168 -8.64 9.88 13.95
C LEU A 168 -8.04 8.76 14.80
N VAL A 169 -8.34 7.50 14.47
CA VAL A 169 -7.79 6.33 15.19
C VAL A 169 -6.26 6.32 15.14
N GLN A 170 -5.66 6.74 14.03
CA GLN A 170 -4.20 6.80 13.91
C GLN A 170 -3.56 7.90 14.77
N GLU A 171 -4.25 9.02 14.98
CA GLU A 171 -3.78 10.07 15.90
C GLU A 171 -3.79 9.57 17.34
N GLU A 172 -4.85 8.89 17.76
CA GLU A 172 -4.94 8.30 19.10
C GLU A 172 -3.84 7.23 19.35
N GLU A 173 -3.57 6.35 18.37
CA GLU A 173 -2.51 5.34 18.49
C GLU A 173 -1.12 5.96 18.60
N LYS A 174 -0.84 7.07 17.89
CA LYS A 174 0.44 7.78 17.99
C LYS A 174 0.63 8.40 19.37
N VAL A 175 -0.39 9.10 19.88
CA VAL A 175 -0.36 9.73 21.21
C VAL A 175 -0.15 8.68 22.31
N ARG A 176 -0.79 7.52 22.21
CA ARG A 176 -0.58 6.41 23.16
C ARG A 176 0.86 5.85 23.14
N ARG A 177 1.46 5.69 21.96
CA ARG A 177 2.84 5.22 21.85
C ARG A 177 3.86 6.23 22.39
N GLU A 178 3.62 7.52 22.16
CA GLU A 178 4.48 8.58 22.72
C GLU A 178 4.40 8.59 24.25
N THR A 179 3.19 8.54 24.83
CA THR A 179 2.98 8.48 26.28
C THR A 179 3.56 7.20 26.93
N GLU A 180 3.38 6.02 26.33
CA GLU A 180 4.01 4.78 26.81
C GLU A 180 5.54 4.83 26.75
N SER A 181 6.09 5.46 25.70
CA SER A 181 7.54 5.62 25.57
C SER A 181 8.10 6.57 26.64
N GLU A 182 7.41 7.68 26.93
CA GLU A 182 7.77 8.63 28.00
C GLU A 182 7.70 7.98 29.39
N ASP A 183 6.66 7.18 29.64
CA ASP A 183 6.49 6.43 30.90
C ASP A 183 7.61 5.40 31.15
N HIS A 184 8.19 4.82 30.09
CA HIS A 184 9.34 3.91 30.20
C HIS A 184 10.62 4.63 30.64
N PHE A 185 10.77 5.93 30.35
CA PHE A 185 11.92 6.73 30.77
C PHE A 185 11.74 7.41 32.13
N LEU A 186 10.51 7.45 32.66
CA LEU A 186 10.23 8.00 33.99
C LEU A 186 10.52 6.95 35.09
N VAL A 187 11.56 7.21 35.89
CA VAL A 187 11.85 6.43 37.10
C VAL A 187 10.70 6.64 38.10
N LYS A 188 9.86 5.62 38.29
CA LYS A 188 8.76 5.64 39.28
C LYS A 188 9.35 5.66 40.69
N LEU A 189 9.28 6.81 41.36
CA LEU A 189 9.82 7.05 42.71
C LEU A 189 8.97 6.45 43.85
N ASP A 190 7.86 5.77 43.55
CA ASP A 190 6.99 5.14 44.54
C ASP A 190 7.54 3.78 45.04
N SER A 191 8.82 3.73 45.44
CA SER A 191 9.30 2.62 46.26
C SER A 191 8.73 2.77 47.67
N LYS A 192 7.92 1.82 48.13
CA LYS A 192 7.47 1.76 49.53
C LYS A 192 8.69 1.94 50.45
N PRO A 193 8.63 2.78 51.50
CA PRO A 193 9.77 3.00 52.38
C PRO A 193 10.13 1.67 53.05
N GLN A 194 11.31 1.15 52.72
CA GLN A 194 11.87 -0.03 53.34
C GLN A 194 12.16 0.33 54.81
N LYS A 195 11.38 -0.21 55.74
CA LYS A 195 11.60 0.02 57.18
C LYS A 195 12.93 -0.61 57.57
N THR A 196 13.98 0.20 57.66
CA THR A 196 15.26 -0.20 58.23
C THR A 196 15.10 -0.33 59.75
N GLN A 197 15.09 -1.56 60.27
CA GLN A 197 15.25 -1.77 61.70
C GLN A 197 16.74 -1.58 62.05
N MET A 198 17.02 -0.55 62.82
CA MET A 198 18.33 -0.32 63.43
C MET A 198 18.44 -1.20 64.67
N GLU A 199 19.16 -2.31 64.60
CA GLU A 199 19.52 -3.08 65.79
C GLU A 199 20.70 -2.39 66.50
N TYR A 200 20.43 -1.77 67.64
CA TYR A 200 21.47 -1.36 68.58
C TYR A 200 21.87 -2.57 69.43
N THR A 201 22.93 -3.27 69.04
CA THR A 201 23.56 -4.26 69.93
C THR A 201 24.17 -3.55 71.13
N LEU A 202 23.67 -3.94 72.30
CA LEU A 202 24.01 -3.48 73.64
C LEU A 202 25.49 -3.62 73.95
N TYR A 203 26.14 -2.52 74.32
CA TYR A 203 27.30 -2.59 75.22
C TYR A 203 26.76 -2.72 76.65
N SER A 204 26.88 -3.91 77.24
CA SER A 204 26.98 -4.05 78.69
C SER A 204 28.23 -4.87 78.99
N LYS A 205 29.06 -4.32 79.86
CA LYS A 205 30.19 -5.01 80.52
C LYS A 205 29.71 -6.20 81.33
#